data_AF-A0A0R3SGM6-F1
#
_entry.id   AF-A0A0R3SGM6-F1
#
_cell.length_a   1.000
_cell.length_b   1.000
_cell.length_c   1.000
_cell.angle_alpha   90.00
_cell.angle_beta   90.00
_cell.angle_gamma   90.00
#
_symmetry.space_group_name_H-M   'P 1'
#
loop_
_entity.id
_entity.type
_entity.pdbx_description
1 polymer ?
#
loop_
_entity_poly.entity_id
_entity_poly.type
_entity_poly.pdbx_seq_one_letter_code
_entity_poly.pdbx_strand_id
1 'polypeptide(L)'
;MKRLASTNTKFTKEEEMLLEQYGRTSSNKSMKIIYGNALMIAAAPIWLYWRIHEMDFAPYAILFAIFTGLATYLISIAYNNSRGPLMERIAIIRADAINQEITKQVGNDKKISKKDKDDMVRQKTRDVADYESTMFSIFYINAIFIVILMITSTILHQLSNPINYGFSMLIASGSTALLSSSAKPKQHRA
;
A
#
# COMPACT_ATOMS: atom_id res chain seq x y z
N MET A 1 -25.73 -0.80 -30.11
CA MET A 1 -24.60 -0.76 -29.13
C MET A 1 -23.34 -1.28 -29.80
N LYS A 2 -22.44 -0.40 -30.25
CA LYS A 2 -21.11 -0.80 -30.74
C LYS A 2 -20.18 -0.95 -29.53
N ARG A 3 -19.65 -2.16 -29.32
CA ARG A 3 -18.52 -2.39 -28.40
C ARG A 3 -17.30 -1.66 -28.98
N LEU A 4 -16.77 -0.69 -28.23
CA LEU A 4 -15.50 -0.05 -28.57
C LEU A 4 -14.40 -1.10 -28.41
N ALA A 5 -13.76 -1.44 -29.53
CA ALA A 5 -12.57 -2.27 -29.57
C ALA A 5 -11.45 -1.56 -28.79
N SER A 6 -10.87 -2.25 -27.81
CA SER A 6 -9.65 -1.84 -27.12
C SER A 6 -8.52 -1.80 -28.14
N THR A 7 -8.26 -0.62 -28.67
CA THR A 7 -7.14 -0.39 -29.59
C THR A 7 -5.89 -0.28 -28.72
N ASN A 8 -4.96 -1.20 -28.91
CA ASN A 8 -3.67 -1.24 -28.19
C ASN A 8 -2.74 -0.16 -28.77
N THR A 9 -3.11 1.11 -28.63
CA THR A 9 -2.26 2.25 -28.97
C THR A 9 -1.24 2.44 -27.86
N LYS A 10 0.03 2.17 -28.16
CA LYS A 10 1.15 2.55 -27.28
C LYS A 10 1.12 4.08 -27.15
N PHE A 11 0.90 4.57 -25.94
CA PHE A 11 0.93 5.99 -25.63
C PHE A 11 2.32 6.56 -25.95
N THR A 12 2.36 7.80 -26.42
CA THR A 12 3.62 8.53 -26.52
C THR A 12 4.15 8.85 -25.13
N LYS A 13 5.47 9.05 -24.98
CA LYS A 13 6.09 9.30 -23.67
C LYS A 13 5.50 10.52 -22.95
N GLU A 14 5.06 11.53 -23.71
CA GLU A 14 4.38 12.72 -23.15
C GLU A 14 2.98 12.39 -22.66
N GLU A 15 2.20 11.59 -23.40
CA GLU A 15 0.89 11.11 -22.94
C GLU A 15 1.01 10.20 -21.72
N GLU A 16 2.04 9.36 -21.63
CA GLU A 16 2.33 8.57 -20.43
C GLU A 16 2.69 9.45 -19.24
N MET A 17 3.50 10.49 -19.42
CA MET A 17 3.83 11.44 -18.36
C MET A 17 2.61 12.24 -17.91
N LEU A 18 1.72 12.63 -18.83
CA LEU A 18 0.47 13.30 -18.49
C LEU A 18 -0.50 12.34 -17.79
N LEU A 19 -0.62 11.10 -18.26
CA LEU A 19 -1.42 10.07 -17.60
C LEU A 19 -0.86 9.71 -16.23
N GLU A 20 0.47 9.73 -16.06
CA GLU A 20 1.07 9.60 -14.74
C GLU A 20 0.75 10.84 -13.92
N GLN A 21 0.90 12.06 -14.44
CA GLN A 21 0.65 13.32 -13.73
C GLN A 21 -0.80 13.48 -13.25
N TYR A 22 -1.77 13.08 -14.07
CA TYR A 22 -3.21 13.22 -13.81
C TYR A 22 -3.88 11.93 -13.34
N GLY A 23 -3.23 10.78 -13.54
CA GLY A 23 -3.73 9.48 -13.12
C GLY A 23 -3.45 9.19 -11.66
N ARG A 24 -4.32 8.40 -11.04
CA ARG A 24 -4.12 7.81 -9.71
C ARG A 24 -3.13 6.64 -9.70
N THR A 25 -2.30 6.51 -10.74
CA THR A 25 -1.29 5.46 -10.81
C THR A 25 -0.22 5.71 -9.75
N SER A 26 0.13 4.64 -9.04
CA SER A 26 1.15 4.65 -8.00
C SER A 26 2.54 4.76 -8.61
N SER A 27 3.43 5.51 -7.97
CA SER A 27 4.84 5.51 -8.37
C SER A 27 5.43 4.10 -8.26
N ASN A 28 6.22 3.70 -9.26
CA ASN A 28 6.97 2.44 -9.25
C ASN A 28 7.87 2.30 -8.01
N LYS A 29 8.34 3.43 -7.45
CA LYS A 29 9.11 3.47 -6.21
C LYS A 29 8.26 2.99 -5.03
N SER A 30 7.06 3.53 -4.90
CA SER A 30 6.11 3.20 -3.82
C SER A 30 5.62 1.76 -3.92
N MET A 31 5.42 1.24 -5.14
CA MET A 31 5.09 -0.19 -5.34
C MET A 31 6.18 -1.13 -4.81
N LYS A 32 7.46 -0.87 -5.11
CA LYS A 32 8.56 -1.69 -4.59
C LYS A 32 8.59 -1.70 -3.06
N ILE A 33 8.36 -0.54 -2.43
CA ILE A 33 8.29 -0.41 -0.97
C ILE A 33 7.14 -1.24 -0.41
N ILE A 34 5.96 -1.20 -1.05
CA ILE A 34 4.74 -1.94 -0.65
C ILE A 34 4.99 -3.45 -0.69
N TYR A 35 5.45 -4.00 -1.82
CA TYR A 35 5.66 -5.46 -1.94
C TYR A 35 6.80 -5.95 -1.04
N GLY A 36 7.88 -5.19 -0.90
CA GLY A 36 8.99 -5.53 0.00
C GLY A 36 8.55 -5.59 1.47
N ASN A 37 7.77 -4.60 1.92
CA ASN A 37 7.24 -4.59 3.28
C ASN A 37 6.18 -5.67 3.51
N ALA A 38 5.32 -5.94 2.51
CA ALA A 38 4.30 -6.98 2.61
C ALA A 38 4.94 -8.37 2.84
N LEU A 39 6.05 -8.65 2.16
CA LEU A 39 6.78 -9.91 2.35
C LEU A 39 7.44 -9.99 3.73
N MET A 40 8.07 -8.90 4.18
CA MET A 40 8.71 -8.85 5.50
C MET A 40 7.71 -9.12 6.63
N ILE A 41 6.55 -8.46 6.60
CA ILE A 41 5.54 -8.64 7.64
C ILE A 41 4.87 -10.01 7.55
N ALA A 42 4.65 -10.53 6.34
CA ALA A 42 4.06 -11.86 6.14
C ALA A 42 5.01 -13.00 6.55
N ALA A 43 6.33 -12.76 6.57
CA ALA A 43 7.33 -13.72 7.03
C ALA A 43 7.53 -13.71 8.55
N ALA A 44 7.20 -12.61 9.25
CA ALA A 44 7.32 -12.51 10.71
C ALA A 44 6.64 -13.67 11.50
N PRO A 45 5.45 -14.17 11.10
CA PRO A 45 4.78 -15.28 11.77
C PRO A 45 5.54 -16.60 11.68
N ILE A 46 6.40 -16.79 10.67
CA ILE A 46 7.23 -18.01 10.57
C ILE A 46 8.07 -18.15 11.85
N TRP A 47 8.67 -17.05 12.31
CA TRP A 47 9.46 -17.04 13.54
C TRP A 47 8.61 -17.38 14.76
N LEU A 48 7.41 -16.82 14.86
CA LEU A 48 6.46 -17.10 15.95
C LEU A 48 6.14 -18.60 16.05
N TYR A 49 5.85 -19.25 14.92
CA TYR A 49 5.46 -20.66 14.92
C TYR A 49 6.65 -21.62 15.03
N TRP A 50 7.81 -21.23 14.50
CA TRP A 50 9.02 -22.03 14.65
C TRP A 50 9.56 -22.00 16.08
N ARG A 51 9.58 -20.84 16.74
CA ARG A 51 10.22 -20.67 18.06
C ARG A 51 9.28 -20.81 19.24
N ILE A 52 8.02 -20.42 19.12
CA ILE A 52 7.07 -20.43 20.25
C ILE A 52 6.17 -21.66 20.21
N HIS A 53 5.64 -21.99 19.03
CA HIS A 53 4.81 -23.18 18.85
C HIS A 53 5.65 -24.44 18.55
N GLU A 54 6.99 -24.34 18.59
CA GLU A 54 7.92 -25.45 18.39
C GLU A 54 7.65 -26.28 17.12
N MET A 55 7.16 -25.63 16.05
CA MET A 55 6.87 -26.31 14.79
C MET A 55 8.14 -26.49 13.96
N ASP A 56 8.44 -27.73 13.55
CA ASP A 56 9.63 -28.03 12.77
C ASP A 56 9.64 -27.31 11.42
N PHE A 57 10.73 -26.60 11.13
CA PHE A 57 10.81 -25.79 9.90
C PHE A 57 10.89 -26.63 8.63
N ALA A 58 11.75 -27.65 8.61
CA ALA A 58 12.03 -28.45 7.41
C ALA A 58 10.82 -29.19 6.82
N PRO A 59 10.03 -29.97 7.59
CA PRO A 59 8.88 -30.70 7.03
C PRO A 59 7.74 -29.76 6.62
N TYR A 60 7.62 -28.58 7.24
CA TYR A 60 6.55 -27.62 6.98
C TYR A 60 6.99 -26.41 6.12
N ALA A 61 8.18 -26.42 5.54
CA ALA A 61 8.72 -25.31 4.74
C ALA A 61 7.81 -24.91 3.57
N ILE A 62 7.22 -25.90 2.89
CA ILE A 62 6.28 -25.67 1.78
C ILE A 62 5.01 -24.97 2.29
N LEU A 63 4.50 -25.41 3.45
CA LEU A 63 3.31 -24.82 4.07
C LEU A 63 3.58 -23.37 4.51
N PHE A 64 4.74 -23.11 5.12
CA PHE A 64 5.19 -21.75 5.42
C PHE A 64 5.23 -20.87 4.18
N ALA A 65 5.84 -21.35 3.09
CA ALA A 65 5.95 -20.60 1.84
C ALA A 65 4.59 -20.27 1.21
N ILE A 66 3.66 -21.24 1.16
CA ILE A 66 2.32 -21.05 0.58
C ILE A 66 1.55 -19.95 1.33
N PHE A 67 1.43 -20.06 2.65
CA PHE A 67 0.65 -19.10 3.43
C PHE A 67 1.33 -17.73 3.53
N THR A 68 2.67 -17.69 3.52
CA THR A 68 3.42 -16.41 3.45
C THR A 68 3.18 -15.72 2.10
N GLY A 69 3.22 -16.46 0.99
CA GLY A 69 2.94 -15.91 -0.34
C GLY A 69 1.52 -15.39 -0.46
N LEU A 70 0.53 -16.16 0.02
CA LEU A 70 -0.87 -15.74 0.04
C LEU A 70 -1.09 -14.50 0.92
N ALA A 71 -0.51 -14.48 2.13
CA ALA A 71 -0.61 -13.34 3.03
C ALA A 71 0.06 -12.10 2.43
N THR A 72 1.23 -12.25 1.79
CA THR A 72 1.92 -11.16 1.09
C THR A 72 1.02 -10.53 0.01
N TYR A 73 0.33 -11.37 -0.77
CA TYR A 73 -0.61 -10.90 -1.78
C TYR A 73 -1.78 -10.11 -1.17
N LEU A 74 -2.43 -10.66 -0.14
CA LEU A 74 -3.57 -10.02 0.53
C LEU A 74 -3.18 -8.73 1.26
N ILE A 75 -2.04 -8.71 1.94
CA ILE A 75 -1.50 -7.52 2.63
C ILE A 75 -1.11 -6.45 1.62
N SER A 76 -0.52 -6.81 0.48
CA SER A 76 -0.21 -5.85 -0.59
C SER A 76 -1.48 -5.19 -1.16
N ILE A 77 -2.56 -5.96 -1.32
CA ILE A 77 -3.87 -5.40 -1.66
C ILE A 77 -4.34 -4.44 -0.55
N ALA A 78 -4.15 -4.81 0.71
CA ALA A 78 -4.58 -4.01 1.84
C ALA A 78 -3.86 -2.64 1.91
N TYR A 79 -2.53 -2.63 1.74
CA TYR A 79 -1.76 -1.39 1.66
C TYR A 79 -2.25 -0.47 0.55
N ASN A 80 -2.51 -1.04 -0.64
CA ASN A 80 -2.99 -0.29 -1.79
C ASN A 80 -4.38 0.32 -1.56
N ASN A 81 -5.26 -0.43 -0.92
CA ASN A 81 -6.62 0.04 -0.62
C ASN A 81 -6.61 1.22 0.37
N SER A 82 -5.75 1.18 1.40
CA SER A 82 -5.66 2.24 2.42
C SER A 82 -4.87 3.48 1.96
N ARG A 83 -3.97 3.34 0.97
CA ARG A 83 -3.12 4.44 0.49
C ARG A 83 -3.93 5.58 -0.14
N GLY A 84 -4.90 5.28 -0.99
CA GLY A 84 -5.67 6.30 -1.72
C GLY A 84 -6.35 7.34 -0.82
N PRO A 85 -7.19 6.93 0.15
CA PRO A 85 -7.83 7.84 1.09
C PRO A 85 -6.82 8.66 1.93
N LEU A 86 -5.71 8.04 2.34
CA LEU A 86 -4.66 8.72 3.10
C LEU A 86 -3.93 9.76 2.24
N MET A 87 -3.63 9.44 0.99
CA MET A 87 -2.96 10.35 0.05
C MET A 87 -3.76 11.62 -0.18
N GLU A 88 -5.09 11.52 -0.35
CA GLU A 88 -5.96 12.68 -0.52
C GLU A 88 -5.94 13.61 0.70
N ARG A 89 -6.08 13.03 1.91
CA ARG A 89 -6.04 13.80 3.16
C ARG A 89 -4.68 14.47 3.38
N ILE A 90 -3.59 13.74 3.13
CA ILE A 90 -2.23 14.25 3.30
C ILE A 90 -1.95 15.35 2.27
N ALA A 91 -2.39 15.21 1.02
CA ALA A 91 -2.22 16.24 0.01
C ALA A 91 -2.88 17.56 0.43
N ILE A 92 -4.10 17.50 0.98
CA ILE A 92 -4.80 18.70 1.48
C ILE A 92 -4.01 19.35 2.64
N ILE A 93 -3.54 18.56 3.60
CA ILE A 93 -2.80 19.07 4.78
C ILE A 93 -1.44 19.65 4.38
N ARG A 94 -0.75 19.03 3.42
CA ARG A 94 0.61 19.41 3.01
C ARG A 94 0.64 20.52 1.97
N ALA A 95 -0.44 20.74 1.22
CA ALA A 95 -0.49 21.74 0.14
C ALA A 95 -0.10 23.14 0.63
N ASP A 96 -0.66 23.61 1.75
CA ASP A 96 -0.40 24.96 2.25
C ASP A 96 1.05 25.16 2.69
N ALA A 97 1.62 24.18 3.39
CA ALA A 97 3.01 24.22 3.83
C ALA A 97 3.99 24.20 2.64
N ILE A 98 3.72 23.35 1.64
CA ILE A 98 4.56 23.23 0.43
C ILE A 98 4.44 24.49 -0.43
N ASN A 99 3.25 25.08 -0.53
CA ASN A 99 3.06 26.34 -1.25
C ASN A 99 3.90 27.47 -0.61
N GLN A 100 3.93 27.57 0.72
CA GLN A 100 4.79 28.52 1.42
C GLN A 100 6.29 28.23 1.19
N GLU A 101 6.70 26.96 1.19
CA GLU A 101 8.09 26.56 0.95
C GLU A 101 8.55 26.97 -0.46
N ILE A 102 7.76 26.66 -1.48
CA ILE A 102 8.07 26.98 -2.88
C ILE A 102 7.99 28.49 -3.11
N THR A 103 7.01 29.18 -2.52
CA THR A 103 6.93 30.65 -2.60
C THR A 103 8.16 31.33 -2.01
N LYS A 104 8.74 30.79 -0.91
CA LYS A 104 10.00 31.30 -0.34
C LYS A 104 11.21 30.99 -1.22
N GLN A 105 11.29 29.80 -1.81
CA GLN A 105 12.40 29.41 -2.69
C GLN A 105 12.40 30.19 -4.01
N VAL A 106 11.21 30.35 -4.59
CA VAL A 106 11.02 30.97 -5.92
C VAL A 106 10.79 32.49 -5.83
N GLY A 107 10.47 33.03 -4.65
CA GLY A 107 10.30 34.47 -4.44
C GLY A 107 11.52 35.32 -4.81
N ASN A 108 12.71 34.70 -4.86
CA ASN A 108 13.95 35.34 -5.27
C ASN A 108 14.21 35.29 -6.79
N ASP A 109 13.50 34.44 -7.55
CA ASP A 109 13.72 34.26 -8.98
C ASP A 109 12.60 34.88 -9.82
N LYS A 110 12.86 36.06 -10.39
CA LYS A 110 11.94 36.80 -11.30
C LYS A 110 11.64 36.07 -12.61
N LYS A 111 12.27 34.92 -12.90
CA LYS A 111 12.16 34.19 -14.17
C LYS A 111 11.06 33.12 -14.21
N ILE A 112 10.45 32.77 -13.07
CA ILE A 112 9.52 31.64 -13.00
C ILE A 112 8.07 32.13 -13.17
N SER A 113 7.38 31.60 -14.17
CA SER A 113 5.96 31.91 -14.45
C SER A 113 5.05 31.40 -13.35
N LYS A 114 3.91 32.07 -13.11
CA LYS A 114 2.92 31.63 -12.10
C LYS A 114 2.47 30.18 -12.33
N LYS A 115 2.32 29.78 -13.60
CA LYS A 115 1.94 28.42 -13.97
C LYS A 115 2.99 27.39 -13.53
N ASP A 116 4.26 27.68 -13.80
CA ASP A 116 5.36 26.77 -13.44
C ASP A 116 5.47 26.62 -11.91
N LYS A 117 5.21 27.69 -11.15
CA LYS A 117 5.15 27.62 -9.67
C LYS A 117 4.03 26.69 -9.20
N ASP A 118 2.83 26.84 -9.74
CA ASP A 118 1.70 25.99 -9.36
C ASP A 118 1.93 24.53 -9.73
N ASP A 119 2.57 24.26 -10.87
CA ASP A 119 2.93 22.90 -11.31
C ASP A 119 3.98 22.27 -10.38
N MET A 120 4.98 23.03 -9.93
CA MET A 120 5.95 22.60 -8.92
C MET A 120 5.27 22.27 -7.58
N VAL A 121 4.34 23.12 -7.12
CA VAL A 121 3.59 22.90 -5.87
C VAL A 121 2.77 21.62 -5.98
N ARG A 122 2.07 21.42 -7.10
CA ARG A 122 1.28 20.21 -7.33
C ARG A 122 2.14 18.95 -7.35
N GLN A 123 3.26 18.97 -8.08
CA GLN A 123 4.14 17.82 -8.18
C GLN A 123 4.75 17.47 -6.82
N LYS A 124 5.31 18.45 -6.11
CA LYS A 124 5.93 18.21 -4.80
C LYS A 124 4.90 17.77 -3.76
N THR A 125 3.70 18.34 -3.77
CA THR A 125 2.60 17.89 -2.89
C THR A 125 2.20 16.45 -3.18
N ARG A 126 2.11 16.08 -4.47
CA ARG A 126 1.80 14.71 -4.86
C ARG A 126 2.89 13.73 -4.44
N ASP A 127 4.15 14.05 -4.64
CA ASP A 127 5.28 13.17 -4.31
C ASP A 127 5.37 12.94 -2.79
N VAL A 128 5.21 14.02 -2.00
CA VAL A 128 5.18 13.94 -0.54
C VAL A 128 3.96 13.14 -0.07
N ALA A 129 2.78 13.42 -0.63
CA ALA A 129 1.56 12.70 -0.28
C ALA A 129 1.66 11.21 -0.63
N ASP A 130 2.25 10.84 -1.77
CA ASP A 130 2.47 9.44 -2.16
C ASP A 130 3.39 8.72 -1.16
N TYR A 131 4.51 9.35 -0.81
CA TYR A 131 5.46 8.76 0.13
C TYR A 131 4.88 8.61 1.53
N GLU A 132 4.32 9.69 2.10
CA GLU A 132 3.75 9.67 3.45
C GLU A 132 2.55 8.72 3.54
N SER A 133 1.64 8.73 2.55
CA SER A 133 0.49 7.83 2.53
C SER A 133 0.91 6.36 2.44
N THR A 134 1.95 6.05 1.66
CA THR A 134 2.49 4.69 1.57
C THR A 134 3.02 4.23 2.94
N MET A 135 3.78 5.07 3.63
CA MET A 135 4.32 4.73 4.95
C MET A 135 3.23 4.56 6.01
N PHE A 136 2.25 5.46 6.05
CA PHE A 136 1.12 5.34 6.97
C PHE A 136 0.26 4.10 6.70
N SER A 137 0.00 3.78 5.42
CA SER A 137 -0.70 2.55 5.04
C SER A 137 0.03 1.31 5.51
N ILE A 138 1.36 1.26 5.32
CA ILE A 138 2.18 0.12 5.75
C ILE A 138 2.08 -0.05 7.27
N PHE A 139 2.28 1.04 8.02
CA PHE A 139 2.22 1.01 9.49
C PHE A 139 0.85 0.53 9.99
N TYR A 140 -0.23 1.14 9.49
CA TYR A 140 -1.59 0.83 9.94
C TYR A 140 -1.99 -0.63 9.66
N ILE A 141 -1.75 -1.10 8.44
CA ILE A 141 -2.08 -2.48 8.06
C ILE A 141 -1.18 -3.49 8.79
N ASN A 142 0.11 -3.18 9.02
CA ASN A 142 1.00 -4.04 9.81
C ASN A 142 0.50 -4.20 11.25
N ALA A 143 0.10 -3.11 11.88
CA ALA A 143 -0.44 -3.14 13.25
C ALA A 143 -1.69 -4.03 13.33
N ILE A 144 -2.65 -3.82 12.42
CA ILE A 144 -3.88 -4.63 12.38
C ILE A 144 -3.56 -6.11 12.10
N PHE A 145 -2.68 -6.40 11.15
CA PHE A 145 -2.30 -7.76 10.80
C PHE A 145 -1.72 -8.50 12.00
N ILE A 146 -0.73 -7.91 12.69
CA ILE A 146 -0.11 -8.52 13.86
C ILE A 146 -1.16 -8.76 14.95
N VAL A 147 -2.00 -7.77 15.25
CA VAL A 147 -3.02 -7.90 16.30
C VAL A 147 -4.00 -9.03 15.99
N ILE A 148 -4.55 -9.08 14.77
CA ILE A 148 -5.49 -10.15 14.38
C ILE A 148 -4.79 -11.50 14.38
N LEU A 149 -3.54 -11.57 13.90
CA LEU A 149 -2.75 -12.80 13.91
C LEU A 149 -2.53 -13.32 15.34
N MET A 150 -2.16 -12.46 16.28
CA MET A 150 -1.94 -12.86 17.69
C MET A 150 -3.23 -13.35 18.33
N ILE A 151 -4.35 -12.65 18.12
CA ILE A 151 -5.66 -13.05 18.64
C ILE A 151 -6.10 -14.40 18.03
N THR A 152 -5.97 -14.56 16.72
CA THR A 152 -6.40 -15.78 16.04
C THR A 152 -5.52 -16.98 16.44
N SER A 153 -4.21 -16.78 16.52
CA SER A 153 -3.24 -17.82 16.91
C SER A 153 -3.48 -18.33 18.33
N THR A 154 -3.84 -17.44 19.25
CA THR A 154 -4.14 -17.80 20.65
C THR A 154 -5.49 -18.50 20.80
N ILE A 155 -6.51 -18.08 20.06
CA ILE A 155 -7.82 -18.74 20.05
C ILE A 155 -7.73 -20.14 19.45
N LEU A 156 -6.95 -20.31 18.38
CA LEU A 156 -6.78 -21.59 17.67
C LEU A 156 -5.71 -22.50 18.28
N HIS A 157 -5.20 -22.20 19.48
CA HIS A 157 -4.15 -23.00 20.15
C HIS A 157 -4.57 -24.45 20.42
N GLN A 158 -5.86 -24.75 20.48
CA GLN A 158 -6.38 -26.12 20.66
C GLN A 158 -6.24 -26.99 19.40
N LEU A 159 -5.96 -26.39 18.24
CA LEU A 159 -5.72 -27.11 16.98
C LEU A 159 -4.24 -27.49 16.85
N SER A 160 -3.93 -28.42 15.94
CA SER A 160 -2.54 -28.74 15.63
C SER A 160 -1.81 -27.52 15.07
N ASN A 161 -0.52 -27.37 15.40
CA ASN A 161 0.28 -26.19 15.03
C ASN A 161 0.27 -25.86 13.52
N PRO A 162 0.33 -26.84 12.59
CA PRO A 162 0.25 -26.55 11.15
C PRO A 162 -1.12 -25.99 10.73
N ILE A 163 -2.20 -26.49 11.34
CA ILE A 163 -3.57 -26.03 11.08
C ILE A 163 -3.77 -24.64 11.66
N ASN A 164 -3.31 -24.41 12.89
CA ASN A 164 -3.36 -23.10 13.53
C ASN A 164 -2.62 -22.04 12.69
N TYR A 165 -1.40 -22.33 12.23
CA TYR A 165 -0.65 -21.42 11.36
C TYR A 165 -1.41 -21.05 10.09
N GLY A 166 -1.92 -22.06 9.36
CA GLY A 166 -2.63 -21.85 8.11
C GLY A 166 -3.89 -20.98 8.29
N PHE A 167 -4.73 -21.32 9.26
CA PHE A 167 -5.95 -20.56 9.54
C PHE A 167 -5.66 -19.16 10.11
N SER A 168 -4.70 -19.03 11.02
CA SER A 168 -4.31 -17.73 11.58
C SER A 168 -3.77 -16.79 10.50
N MET A 169 -2.91 -17.29 9.60
CA MET A 169 -2.42 -16.51 8.46
C MET A 169 -3.54 -16.09 7.53
N LEU A 170 -4.44 -17.02 7.18
CA LEU A 170 -5.59 -16.75 6.32
C LEU A 170 -6.56 -15.72 6.91
N ILE A 171 -6.92 -15.90 8.18
CA ILE A 171 -7.87 -15.02 8.88
C ILE A 171 -7.24 -13.64 9.04
N ALA A 172 -5.99 -13.54 9.51
CA ALA A 172 -5.34 -12.25 9.69
C ALA A 172 -5.17 -11.48 8.37
N SER A 173 -4.67 -12.14 7.32
CA SER A 173 -4.48 -11.50 6.00
C SER A 173 -5.80 -11.22 5.28
N GLY A 174 -6.80 -12.10 5.43
CA GLY A 174 -8.14 -11.91 4.89
C GLY A 174 -8.90 -10.78 5.57
N SER A 175 -8.92 -10.76 6.91
CA SER A 175 -9.59 -9.71 7.68
C SER A 175 -8.95 -8.34 7.48
N THR A 176 -7.61 -8.25 7.43
CA THR A 176 -6.92 -6.99 7.12
C THR A 176 -7.26 -6.48 5.72
N ALA A 177 -7.28 -7.36 4.71
CA ALA A 177 -7.69 -7.01 3.36
C ALA A 177 -9.14 -6.51 3.31
N LEU A 178 -10.07 -7.17 4.01
CA LEU A 178 -11.47 -6.73 4.09
C LEU A 178 -11.61 -5.36 4.76
N LEU A 179 -10.98 -5.17 5.92
CA LEU A 179 -11.01 -3.90 6.66
C LEU A 179 -10.42 -2.74 5.83
N SER A 180 -9.34 -3.00 5.08
CA SER A 180 -8.75 -2.00 4.18
C SER A 180 -9.67 -1.62 3.02
N SER A 181 -10.47 -2.58 2.52
CA SER A 181 -11.35 -2.35 1.38
C SER A 181 -12.57 -1.51 1.77
N SER A 182 -13.06 -1.63 3.01
CA SER A 182 -14.13 -0.78 3.55
C SER A 182 -13.73 0.70 3.64
N ALA A 183 -12.44 1.01 3.63
CA ALA A 183 -11.93 2.39 3.65
C ALA A 183 -11.90 3.05 2.26
N LYS A 184 -12.28 2.36 1.17
CA LYS A 184 -12.34 2.97 -0.17
C LYS A 184 -13.44 4.04 -0.24
N PRO A 185 -13.13 5.31 -0.54
CA PRO A 185 -14.16 6.29 -0.86
C PRO A 185 -14.91 5.82 -2.11
N LYS A 186 -16.25 5.95 -2.08
CA LYS A 186 -17.12 5.70 -3.24
C LYS A 186 -16.53 6.45 -4.43
N GLN A 187 -16.14 5.68 -5.44
CA GLN A 187 -15.68 6.19 -6.72
C GLN A 187 -16.84 7.00 -7.33
N HIS A 188 -16.79 8.33 -7.23
CA HIS A 188 -17.62 9.17 -8.09
C HIS A 188 -17.16 8.88 -9.52
N ARG A 189 -17.94 8.04 -10.20
CA ARG A 189 -17.92 7.94 -11.67
C ARG A 189 -18.35 9.32 -12.17
N ALA A 190 -17.37 10.08 -12.66
CA ALA A 190 -17.64 11.15 -13.61
C ALA A 190 -18.01 10.52 -14.96
#